data_AF-A0A380EPM2-F1
#
_entry.id   AF-A0A380EPM2-F1
#
_cell.length_a   1.000
_cell.length_b   1.000
_cell.length_c   1.000
_cell.angle_alpha   90.00
_cell.angle_beta   90.00
_cell.angle_gamma   90.00
#
_symmetry.space_group_name_H-M   'P 1'
#
loop_
_entity.id
_entity.type
_entity.pdbx_description
1 polymer ?
#
loop_
_entity_poly.entity_id
_entity_poly.type
_entity_poly.pdbx_seq_one_letter_code
_entity_poly.pdbx_strand_id
1 'polypeptide(L)'
;MMCELFNVTLDDLVKGTIPFVPDIKAQRSLNLWTYVMLIFMTLAAILMGPLVVYWNWTWGVTVAIILGIGFYASMKIEDLKKVHKMDNYDRIVAFMNGKDPSEVQTTKARNTMTNALSIISVIGILSLIIFLSVYLANKFL
;
A
#
# COMPACT_ATOMS: atom_id res chain seq x y z
N MET A 1 48.53 2.42 26.11
CA MET A 1 47.26 3.16 26.35
C MET A 1 46.89 3.99 25.12
N MET A 2 46.71 3.38 23.94
CA MET A 2 46.30 4.09 22.70
C MET A 2 45.12 3.41 21.96
N CYS A 3 44.59 2.29 22.48
CA CYS A 3 43.51 1.54 21.83
C CYS A 3 42.11 1.86 22.36
N GLU A 4 41.99 2.77 23.33
CA GLU A 4 40.71 3.10 24.00
C GLU A 4 39.97 4.28 23.33
N LEU A 5 40.62 5.00 22.41
CA LEU A 5 40.00 6.10 21.64
C LEU A 5 39.22 5.65 20.40
N PHE A 6 39.44 4.41 19.93
CA PHE A 6 38.72 3.84 18.80
C PHE A 6 37.64 2.87 19.27
N ASN A 7 36.70 3.37 20.09
CA ASN A 7 35.44 2.68 20.39
C ASN A 7 34.45 2.75 19.19
N VAL A 8 34.99 2.83 17.99
CA VAL A 8 34.33 2.65 16.70
C VAL A 8 35.19 1.64 15.98
N THR A 9 34.72 0.40 16.00
CA THR A 9 35.42 -0.74 15.42
C THR A 9 35.52 -0.52 13.90
N LEU A 10 36.60 -0.98 13.24
CA LEU A 10 36.76 -0.97 11.76
C LEU A 10 35.52 -1.49 11.01
N ASP A 11 34.70 -2.30 11.69
CA ASP A 11 33.42 -2.82 11.25
C ASP A 11 32.36 -1.73 10.97
N ASP A 12 32.39 -0.59 11.70
CA ASP A 12 31.50 0.57 11.44
C ASP A 12 31.92 1.34 10.18
N LEU A 13 33.23 1.41 9.88
CA LEU A 13 33.73 2.02 8.64
C LEU A 13 33.38 1.17 7.40
N VAL A 14 33.43 -0.15 7.53
CA VAL A 14 33.05 -1.07 6.45
C VAL A 14 31.54 -1.04 6.20
N LYS A 15 30.71 -0.98 7.24
CA LYS A 15 29.24 -0.85 7.11
C LYS A 15 28.80 0.48 6.50
N GLY A 16 29.54 1.57 6.73
CA GLY A 16 29.26 2.87 6.13
C GLY A 16 29.50 2.96 4.62
N THR A 17 30.17 1.97 4.01
CA THR A 17 30.55 2.00 2.58
C THR A 17 29.71 1.04 1.72
N ILE A 18 28.85 0.22 2.33
CA ILE A 18 27.97 -0.69 1.56
C ILE A 18 26.72 0.10 1.20
N PRO A 19 26.52 0.48 -0.09
CA PRO A 19 25.27 1.13 -0.47
C PRO A 19 24.11 0.20 -0.14
N PHE A 20 23.06 0.74 0.49
CA PHE A 20 21.81 0.01 0.65
C PHE A 20 21.35 -0.46 -0.73
N VAL A 21 21.34 -1.78 -0.95
CA VAL A 21 20.81 -2.36 -2.18
C VAL A 21 19.34 -2.67 -1.92
N PRO A 22 18.39 -1.91 -2.48
CA PRO A 22 16.98 -2.23 -2.34
C PRO A 22 16.69 -3.62 -2.88
N ASP A 23 15.85 -4.38 -2.17
CA ASP A 23 15.40 -5.67 -2.68
C ASP A 23 14.45 -5.44 -3.86
N ILE A 24 14.98 -5.56 -5.07
CA ILE A 24 14.24 -5.43 -6.34
C ILE A 24 13.08 -6.44 -6.40
N LYS A 25 13.23 -7.63 -5.78
CA LYS A 25 12.15 -8.63 -5.74
C LYS A 25 11.02 -8.15 -4.83
N ALA A 26 11.36 -7.54 -3.69
CA ALA A 26 10.38 -6.96 -2.78
C ALA A 26 9.62 -5.80 -3.44
N GLN A 27 10.31 -4.87 -4.11
CA GLN A 27 9.66 -3.80 -4.88
C GLN A 27 8.70 -4.34 -5.96
N ARG A 28 9.15 -5.34 -6.73
CA ARG A 28 8.30 -5.98 -7.77
C ARG A 28 7.07 -6.65 -7.16
N SER A 29 7.25 -7.36 -6.05
CA SER A 29 6.15 -8.04 -5.35
C SER A 29 5.13 -7.02 -4.81
N LEU A 30 5.60 -5.92 -4.20
CA LEU A 30 4.74 -4.85 -3.72
C LEU A 30 3.92 -4.24 -4.85
N ASN A 31 4.54 -3.96 -5.99
CA ASN A 31 3.85 -3.39 -7.14
C ASN A 31 2.79 -4.37 -7.68
N LEU A 32 3.14 -5.65 -7.85
CA LEU A 32 2.22 -6.68 -8.31
C LEU A 32 1.01 -6.82 -7.38
N TRP A 33 1.23 -6.98 -6.08
CA TRP A 33 0.13 -7.10 -5.11
C TRP A 33 -0.71 -5.83 -5.04
N THR A 34 -0.09 -4.64 -5.16
CA THR A 34 -0.81 -3.36 -5.21
C THR A 34 -1.71 -3.27 -6.44
N TYR A 35 -1.22 -3.65 -7.62
CA TYR A 35 -2.04 -3.69 -8.83
C TYR A 35 -3.19 -4.68 -8.70
N VAL A 36 -2.95 -5.87 -8.15
CA VAL A 36 -4.01 -6.85 -7.87
C VAL A 36 -5.05 -6.24 -6.93
N MET A 37 -4.64 -5.67 -5.80
CA MET A 37 -5.55 -5.03 -4.86
C MET A 37 -6.40 -3.93 -5.53
N LEU A 38 -5.78 -3.03 -6.30
CA LEU A 38 -6.49 -1.95 -6.99
C LEU A 38 -7.48 -2.47 -8.03
N ILE A 39 -7.07 -3.41 -8.88
CA ILE A 39 -7.95 -3.97 -9.92
C ILE A 39 -9.17 -4.63 -9.28
N PHE A 40 -8.98 -5.47 -8.27
CA PHE A 40 -10.08 -6.18 -7.61
C PHE A 40 -10.98 -5.21 -6.81
N MET A 41 -10.44 -4.18 -6.17
CA MET A 41 -11.24 -3.16 -5.48
C MET A 41 -12.06 -2.31 -6.46
N THR A 42 -11.46 -1.84 -7.57
CA THR A 42 -12.18 -1.07 -8.58
C THR A 42 -13.25 -1.92 -9.28
N LEU A 43 -12.94 -3.18 -9.59
CA LEU A 43 -13.90 -4.11 -10.16
C LEU A 43 -15.09 -4.33 -9.21
N ALA A 44 -14.82 -4.54 -7.92
CA ALA A 44 -15.87 -4.68 -6.91
C ALA A 44 -16.72 -3.41 -6.78
N ALA A 45 -16.10 -2.23 -6.81
CA ALA A 45 -16.80 -0.94 -6.77
C ALA A 45 -17.76 -0.76 -7.96
N ILE A 46 -17.34 -1.18 -9.17
CA ILE A 46 -18.20 -1.14 -10.36
C ILE A 46 -19.34 -2.15 -10.22
N LEU A 47 -19.07 -3.37 -9.78
CA LEU A 47 -20.10 -4.41 -9.61
C LEU A 47 -21.14 -4.06 -8.52
N MET A 48 -20.81 -3.14 -7.62
CA MET A 48 -21.72 -2.66 -6.58
C MET A 48 -22.96 -1.97 -7.14
N GLY A 49 -22.88 -1.32 -8.31
CA GLY A 49 -24.04 -0.69 -8.97
C GLY A 49 -25.13 -1.69 -9.37
N PRO A 50 -24.81 -2.68 -10.21
CA PRO A 50 -25.75 -3.76 -10.57
C PRO A 50 -26.27 -4.54 -9.35
N LEU A 51 -25.47 -4.70 -8.30
CA LEU A 51 -25.89 -5.37 -7.06
C LEU A 51 -27.04 -4.64 -6.35
N VAL A 52 -27.06 -3.31 -6.39
CA VAL A 52 -28.14 -2.51 -5.77
C VAL A 52 -29.45 -2.64 -6.56
N VAL A 53 -29.36 -2.77 -7.89
CA VAL A 53 -30.54 -2.94 -8.76
C VAL A 53 -31.06 -4.37 -8.70
N TYR A 54 -30.17 -5.36 -8.87
CA TYR A 54 -30.49 -6.78 -8.77
C TYR A 54 -30.19 -7.26 -7.36
N TRP A 55 -31.16 -7.08 -6.46
CA TRP A 55 -31.10 -7.59 -5.09
C TRP A 55 -31.25 -9.12 -5.06
N ASN A 56 -30.23 -9.82 -5.56
CA ASN A 56 -30.18 -11.26 -5.61
C ASN A 56 -28.99 -11.78 -4.80
N TRP A 57 -29.25 -12.80 -4.00
CA TRP A 57 -28.27 -13.39 -3.08
C TRP A 57 -27.01 -13.89 -3.81
N THR A 58 -27.17 -14.44 -5.01
CA THR A 58 -26.07 -14.96 -5.84
C THR A 58 -25.08 -13.87 -6.29
N TRP A 59 -25.59 -12.67 -6.59
CA TRP A 59 -24.76 -11.53 -6.94
C TRP A 59 -23.98 -11.01 -5.73
N GLY A 60 -24.60 -10.98 -4.55
CA GLY A 60 -23.94 -10.59 -3.30
C GLY A 60 -22.75 -11.48 -2.96
N VAL A 61 -22.91 -12.81 -3.09
CA VAL A 61 -21.82 -13.77 -2.87
C VAL A 61 -20.67 -13.57 -3.86
N THR A 62 -20.98 -13.29 -5.13
CA THR A 62 -19.95 -13.04 -6.16
C THR A 62 -19.11 -11.82 -5.84
N VAL A 63 -19.74 -10.70 -5.45
CA VAL A 63 -19.01 -9.48 -5.06
C VAL A 63 -18.20 -9.70 -3.79
N ALA A 64 -18.72 -10.45 -2.81
CA ALA A 64 -17.99 -10.78 -1.58
C ALA A 64 -16.71 -11.58 -1.86
N ILE A 65 -16.74 -12.54 -2.79
CA ILE A 65 -15.55 -13.30 -3.18
C ILE A 65 -14.48 -12.39 -3.81
N ILE A 66 -14.89 -11.48 -4.69
CA ILE A 66 -13.99 -10.52 -5.35
C ILE A 66 -13.33 -9.60 -4.32
N LEU A 67 -14.11 -9.08 -3.37
CA LEU A 67 -13.58 -8.29 -2.26
C LEU A 67 -12.62 -9.09 -1.38
N GLY A 68 -12.91 -10.37 -1.13
CA GLY A 68 -12.04 -11.27 -0.37
C GLY A 68 -10.65 -11.42 -1.01
N ILE A 69 -10.57 -11.53 -2.34
CA ILE A 69 -9.30 -11.59 -3.08
C ILE A 69 -8.52 -10.28 -2.92
N GLY A 70 -9.21 -9.14 -3.05
CA GLY A 70 -8.60 -7.82 -2.82
C GLY A 70 -8.07 -7.65 -1.40
N PHE A 71 -8.81 -8.15 -0.41
CA PHE A 71 -8.40 -8.11 1.00
C PHE A 71 -7.17 -8.98 1.26
N TYR A 72 -7.13 -10.19 0.68
CA TYR A 72 -5.96 -11.07 0.77
C TYR A 72 -4.70 -10.41 0.19
N ALA A 73 -4.83 -9.73 -0.97
CA ALA A 73 -3.73 -8.97 -1.56
C ALA A 73 -3.27 -7.82 -0.62
N SER A 74 -4.21 -7.12 0.02
CA SER A 74 -3.90 -6.08 1.00
C SER A 74 -3.09 -6.61 2.19
N MET A 75 -3.47 -7.78 2.73
CA MET A 75 -2.72 -8.40 3.83
C MET A 75 -1.26 -8.71 3.41
N LYS A 76 -1.05 -9.23 2.20
CA LYS A 76 0.31 -9.47 1.67
C LYS A 76 1.12 -8.19 1.53
N ILE A 77 0.49 -7.10 1.12
CA ILE A 77 1.14 -5.78 1.05
C ILE A 77 1.53 -5.30 2.46
N GLU A 78 0.64 -5.45 3.45
CA GLU A 78 0.93 -5.06 4.83
C GLU A 78 2.07 -5.87 5.44
N ASP A 79 2.11 -7.18 5.21
CA ASP A 79 3.21 -8.03 5.66
C ASP A 79 4.53 -7.56 5.05
N LEU A 80 4.55 -7.29 3.73
CA LEU A 80 5.74 -6.77 3.05
C LEU A 80 6.17 -5.38 3.57
N LYS A 81 5.20 -4.51 3.89
CA LYS A 81 5.45 -3.20 4.50
C LYS A 81 6.10 -3.31 5.87
N LYS A 82 5.59 -4.21 6.72
CA LYS A 82 6.11 -4.45 8.08
C LYS A 82 7.53 -5.00 8.03
N VAL A 83 7.81 -5.97 7.15
CA VAL A 83 9.14 -6.60 7.01
C VAL A 83 10.22 -5.56 6.64
N HIS A 84 9.89 -4.58 5.80
CA HIS A 84 10.83 -3.55 5.35
C HIS A 84 10.70 -2.20 6.08
N LYS A 85 10.00 -2.16 7.23
CA LYS A 85 9.80 -0.94 8.05
C LYS A 85 9.26 0.27 7.26
N MET A 86 8.35 0.00 6.31
CA MET A 86 7.74 1.01 5.44
C MET A 86 6.44 1.55 6.04
N ASP A 87 6.53 2.21 7.19
CA ASP A 87 5.36 2.63 7.97
C ASP A 87 4.70 3.91 7.43
N ASN A 88 5.47 4.72 6.67
CA ASN A 88 5.05 6.05 6.21
C ASN A 88 5.14 6.15 4.69
N TYR A 89 4.30 6.99 4.11
CA TYR A 89 4.35 7.29 2.67
C TYR A 89 5.76 7.67 2.20
N ASP A 90 6.44 8.58 2.91
CA ASP A 90 7.79 9.03 2.55
C ASP A 90 8.83 7.88 2.62
N ARG A 91 8.64 6.91 3.52
CA ARG A 91 9.49 5.70 3.63
C ARG A 91 9.24 4.72 2.48
N ILE A 92 7.98 4.54 2.08
CA ILE A 92 7.62 3.73 0.90
C ILE A 92 8.26 4.34 -0.36
N VAL A 93 8.18 5.66 -0.52
CA VAL A 93 8.79 6.37 -1.66
C VAL A 93 10.32 6.25 -1.63
N ALA A 94 10.96 6.38 -0.47
CA ALA A 94 12.40 6.17 -0.37
C ALA A 94 12.80 4.73 -0.74
N PHE A 95 12.08 3.74 -0.23
CA PHE A 95 12.29 2.33 -0.56
C PHE A 95 12.14 2.06 -2.06
N MET A 96 11.11 2.64 -2.71
CA MET A 96 10.91 2.54 -4.16
C MET A 96 12.02 3.21 -4.96
N ASN A 97 12.61 4.29 -4.45
CA ASN A 97 13.74 4.98 -5.07
C ASN A 97 15.10 4.32 -4.78
N GLY A 98 15.09 3.19 -4.07
CA GLY A 98 16.31 2.47 -3.73
C GLY A 98 17.13 3.07 -2.60
N LYS A 99 16.52 3.95 -1.80
CA LYS A 99 17.13 4.52 -0.60
C LYS A 99 16.68 3.75 0.63
N ASP A 100 17.49 3.76 1.68
CA ASP A 100 17.12 3.10 2.92
C ASP A 100 15.92 3.84 3.57
N PRO A 101 14.78 3.17 3.78
CA PRO A 101 13.62 3.79 4.41
C PRO A 101 13.88 4.26 5.84
N SER A 102 14.96 3.82 6.50
CA SER A 102 15.37 4.26 7.84
C SER A 102 15.99 5.66 7.86
N GLU A 103 16.60 6.11 6.77
CA GLU A 103 17.21 7.45 6.65
C GLU A 103 16.18 8.58 6.62
N VAL A 104 14.94 8.26 6.24
CA VAL A 104 13.86 9.26 6.16
C VAL A 104 13.32 9.56 7.56
N GLN A 105 13.76 10.69 8.12
CA GLN A 105 13.18 11.25 9.33
C GLN A 105 12.02 12.19 8.99
N THR A 106 10.79 11.74 9.27
CA THR A 106 9.58 12.56 9.10
C THR A 106 9.05 12.99 10.46
N THR A 107 8.70 14.27 10.63
CA THR A 107 7.99 14.74 11.82
C THR A 107 6.65 14.00 11.97
N LYS A 108 6.31 13.59 13.20
CA LYS A 108 5.07 12.84 13.53
C LYS A 108 3.82 13.52 12.97
N ALA A 109 3.74 14.85 13.04
CA ALA A 109 2.62 15.63 12.50
C ALA A 109 2.46 15.50 10.97
N ARG A 110 3.57 15.57 10.22
CA ARG A 110 3.57 15.43 8.76
C ARG A 110 3.15 14.02 8.35
N ASN A 111 3.67 13.00 9.04
CA ASN A 111 3.30 11.61 8.77
C ASN A 111 1.80 11.35 8.93
N THR A 112 1.22 11.76 10.06
CA THR A 112 -0.23 11.60 10.30
C THR A 112 -1.04 12.34 9.24
N MET A 113 -0.63 13.55 8.87
CA MET A 113 -1.33 14.34 7.86
C MET A 113 -1.26 13.71 6.46
N THR A 114 -0.09 13.25 6.03
CA THR A 114 0.09 12.58 4.72
C THR A 114 -0.66 11.25 4.67
N ASN A 115 -0.60 10.45 5.74
CA ASN A 115 -1.35 9.19 5.82
C ASN A 115 -2.86 9.46 5.79
N ALA A 116 -3.37 10.39 6.59
CA ALA A 116 -4.78 10.76 6.58
C ALA A 116 -5.23 11.26 5.19
N LEU A 117 -4.45 12.12 4.56
CA LEU A 117 -4.75 12.65 3.21
C LEU A 117 -4.80 11.52 2.17
N SER A 118 -3.87 10.55 2.24
CA SER A 118 -3.86 9.40 1.33
C SER A 118 -5.05 8.47 1.51
N ILE A 119 -5.51 8.28 2.75
CA ILE A 119 -6.69 7.46 3.05
C ILE A 119 -7.96 8.17 2.54
N ILE A 120 -8.08 9.47 2.82
CA ILE A 120 -9.23 10.28 2.40
C ILE A 120 -9.32 10.32 0.87
N SER A 121 -8.20 10.47 0.16
CA SER A 121 -8.21 10.51 -1.31
C SER A 121 -8.65 9.18 -1.91
N VAL A 122 -8.14 8.05 -1.40
CA VAL A 122 -8.52 6.71 -1.89
C VAL A 122 -10.00 6.42 -1.63
N ILE A 123 -10.49 6.70 -0.42
CA ILE A 123 -11.91 6.52 -0.07
C ILE A 123 -12.79 7.44 -0.92
N GLY A 124 -12.38 8.69 -1.13
CA GLY A 124 -13.11 9.64 -1.96
C GLY A 124 -13.26 9.16 -3.40
N ILE A 125 -12.18 8.66 -4.01
CA ILE A 125 -12.20 8.14 -5.39
C ILE A 125 -13.09 6.89 -5.48
N LEU A 126 -12.95 5.95 -4.54
CA LEU A 126 -13.79 4.74 -4.51
C LEU A 126 -15.27 5.07 -4.33
N SER A 127 -15.60 6.00 -3.44
CA SER A 127 -16.98 6.45 -3.22
C SER A 127 -17.59 7.07 -4.48
N LEU A 128 -16.79 7.85 -5.23
CA LEU A 128 -17.22 8.47 -6.48
C LEU A 128 -17.48 7.42 -7.58
N ILE A 129 -16.63 6.38 -7.66
CA ILE A 129 -16.82 5.25 -8.58
C ILE A 129 -18.11 4.48 -8.24
N ILE A 130 -18.35 4.20 -6.96
CA ILE A 130 -19.57 3.51 -6.51
C ILE A 130 -20.80 4.34 -6.85
N PHE A 131 -20.77 5.65 -6.54
CA PHE A 131 -21.87 6.56 -6.85
C PHE A 131 -22.17 6.60 -8.36
N LEU A 132 -21.13 6.71 -9.20
CA LEU A 132 -21.27 6.69 -10.65
C LEU A 132 -21.83 5.34 -11.14
N SER A 133 -21.37 4.23 -10.56
CA SER A 133 -21.84 2.90 -10.90
C SER A 133 -23.33 2.72 -10.57
N VAL A 134 -23.77 3.13 -9.37
CA VAL A 134 -25.18 3.10 -8.97
C VAL A 134 -26.03 4.00 -9.85
N TYR A 135 -25.54 5.21 -10.16
CA TYR A 135 -26.25 6.14 -11.06
C TYR A 135 -26.45 5.54 -12.47
N LEU A 136 -25.41 4.92 -13.03
CA LEU A 136 -25.49 4.25 -14.33
C LEU A 136 -26.43 3.05 -14.26
N ALA A 137 -26.33 2.24 -13.21
CA ALA A 137 -27.18 1.07 -13.03
C ALA A 137 -28.66 1.47 -12.97
N ASN A 138 -29.02 2.47 -12.17
CA ASN A 138 -30.42 2.93 -12.06
C ASN A 138 -30.96 3.58 -13.36
N LYS A 139 -30.08 4.03 -14.26
CA LYS A 139 -30.46 4.66 -15.53
C LYS A 139 -30.58 3.66 -16.68
N PHE A 140 -29.78 2.60 -16.68
CA PHE A 140 -29.64 1.67 -17.80
C PHE A 140 -30.13 0.24 -17.52
N LEU A 141 -30.23 -0.18 -16.26
CA LEU A 141 -30.73 -1.50 -15.82
C LEU A 141 -32.07 -1.35 -15.11
#